data_AF-A0A3P6QEB8-F1
#
_entry.id   AF-A0A3P6QEB8-F1
#
_cell.length_a   1.000
_cell.length_b   1.000
_cell.length_c   1.000
_cell.angle_alpha   90.00
_cell.angle_beta   90.00
_cell.angle_gamma   90.00
#
_symmetry.space_group_name_H-M   'P 1'
#
loop_
_entity.id
_entity.type
_entity.pdbx_description
1 polymer ?
#
loop_
_entity_poly.entity_id
_entity_poly.type
_entity_poly.pdbx_seq_one_letter_code
_entity_poly.pdbx_strand_id
1 'polypeptide(L)'
;MLSCGVTVDQVSRIRIKTTTKILFVDAAPARIHLEALNAEGDTFSTLGEIPIEWELSHSGEGRPLRIVPFEQSTYEAPAEIVALEKNKKKGYIILVEGILTGSATLTAKFGEPHYKNINPDSLDLVVVANLLLQPAHDLFLPVNAVVPFHVQIVKQSSTEGIGRTSGPSVVFDEIMRVLDNCDSFVFEISSKVRPCQNPKPIFQPIPS
;
A
#
# COMPACT_ATOMS: atom_id res chain seq x y z
N MET A 1 2.68 50.43 -7.29
CA MET A 1 1.81 49.48 -8.01
C MET A 1 2.60 48.21 -8.20
N LEU A 2 2.22 47.11 -7.55
CA LEU A 2 2.85 45.80 -7.77
C LEU A 2 2.05 45.08 -8.86
N SER A 3 2.68 44.87 -10.01
CA SER A 3 2.12 44.05 -11.09
C SER A 3 2.65 42.64 -10.91
N CYS A 4 1.78 41.69 -10.57
CA CYS A 4 2.12 40.27 -10.56
C CYS A 4 1.90 39.75 -11.98
N GLY A 5 2.99 39.52 -12.72
CA GLY A 5 2.93 38.80 -13.98
C GLY A 5 2.76 37.31 -13.68
N VAL A 6 1.64 36.74 -14.09
CA VAL A 6 1.44 35.28 -14.12
C VAL A 6 1.67 34.84 -15.55
N THR A 7 2.83 34.25 -15.82
CA THR A 7 3.07 33.53 -17.07
C THR A 7 2.57 32.10 -16.85
N VAL A 8 1.50 31.72 -17.56
CA VAL A 8 0.98 30.35 -17.51
C VAL A 8 1.79 29.53 -18.51
N ASP A 9 2.72 28.74 -18.00
CA ASP A 9 3.46 27.78 -18.83
C ASP A 9 2.57 26.59 -19.21
N GLN A 10 2.94 25.85 -20.25
CA GLN A 10 2.21 24.69 -20.71
C GLN A 10 2.67 23.43 -19.97
N VAL A 11 1.71 22.65 -19.45
CA VAL A 11 2.02 21.37 -18.83
C VAL A 11 2.56 20.40 -19.88
N SER A 12 3.76 19.88 -19.65
CA SER A 12 4.43 18.91 -20.52
C SER A 12 4.27 17.49 -19.97
N ARG A 13 4.39 17.32 -18.65
CA ARG A 13 4.38 16.00 -18.00
C ARG A 13 3.68 16.07 -16.65
N ILE A 14 3.15 14.93 -16.20
CA ILE A 14 2.69 14.73 -14.82
C ILE A 14 3.53 13.68 -14.10
N ARG A 15 3.52 13.75 -12.78
CA ARG A 15 4.22 12.82 -11.90
C ARG A 15 3.45 12.63 -10.61
N ILE A 16 3.21 11.38 -10.23
CA ILE A 16 2.67 11.02 -8.93
C ILE A 16 3.79 11.13 -7.89
N LYS A 17 3.55 11.94 -6.86
CA LYS A 17 4.39 12.11 -5.69
C LYS A 17 3.70 11.53 -4.47
N THR A 18 4.43 10.68 -3.76
CA THR A 18 3.97 10.04 -2.52
C THR A 18 5.10 10.05 -1.50
N THR A 19 4.74 10.00 -0.22
CA THR A 19 5.68 9.77 0.89
C THR A 19 5.93 8.28 1.11
N THR A 20 5.01 7.40 0.70
CA THR A 20 5.13 5.94 0.89
C THR A 20 4.63 5.16 -0.32
N LYS A 21 5.28 4.02 -0.59
CA LYS A 21 4.83 3.00 -1.55
C LYS A 21 4.24 1.76 -0.88
N ILE A 22 4.31 1.70 0.44
CA ILE A 22 3.79 0.61 1.26
C ILE A 22 2.66 1.16 2.10
N LEU A 23 1.50 0.51 2.03
CA LEU A 23 0.32 0.81 2.83
C LEU A 23 0.02 -0.37 3.74
N PHE A 24 -0.59 -0.08 4.88
CA PHE A 24 -1.01 -1.09 5.84
C PHE A 24 -2.52 -1.24 5.80
N VAL A 25 -3.00 -2.48 5.93
CA VAL A 25 -4.43 -2.76 6.10
C VAL A 25 -4.93 -2.08 7.38
N ASP A 26 -6.10 -1.46 7.32
CA ASP A 26 -6.77 -0.75 8.43
C ASP A 26 -5.98 0.41 9.03
N ALA A 27 -4.95 0.90 8.34
CA ALA A 27 -4.25 2.12 8.71
C ALA A 27 -4.92 3.38 8.14
N ALA A 28 -4.56 4.53 8.69
CA ALA A 28 -5.04 5.81 8.19
C ALA A 28 -4.70 5.99 6.69
N PRO A 29 -5.61 6.59 5.89
CA PRO A 29 -5.37 6.80 4.46
C PRO A 29 -4.10 7.61 4.18
N ALA A 30 -3.33 7.19 3.18
CA ALA A 30 -2.18 7.93 2.70
C ALA A 30 -2.58 9.01 1.68
N ARG A 31 -1.97 10.18 1.80
CA ARG A 31 -2.10 11.27 0.82
C ARG A 31 -1.19 10.99 -0.37
N ILE A 32 -1.79 10.93 -1.56
CA ILE A 32 -1.08 10.85 -2.83
C ILE A 32 -1.29 12.16 -3.58
N HIS A 33 -0.22 12.71 -4.13
CA HIS A 33 -0.19 13.98 -4.82
C HIS A 33 0.18 13.80 -6.28
N LEU A 34 -0.38 14.63 -7.16
CA LEU A 34 0.01 14.73 -8.56
C LEU A 34 0.68 16.08 -8.77
N GLU A 35 1.90 16.06 -9.27
CA GLU A 35 2.62 17.24 -9.73
C GLU A 35 2.55 17.31 -11.25
N ALA A 36 2.43 18.53 -11.77
CA ALA A 36 2.62 18.83 -13.18
C ALA A 36 3.97 19.51 -13.37
N LEU A 37 4.61 19.23 -14.51
CA LEU A 37 5.90 19.78 -14.89
C LEU A 37 5.83 20.43 -16.27
N ASN A 38 6.53 21.55 -16.45
CA ASN A 38 6.71 22.17 -17.76
C ASN A 38 7.80 21.44 -18.57
N ALA A 39 8.12 21.95 -19.76
CA ALA A 39 9.14 21.37 -20.63
C ALA A 39 10.56 21.46 -20.04
N GLU A 40 10.79 22.41 -19.13
CA GLU A 40 12.08 22.65 -18.47
C GLU A 40 12.27 21.78 -17.22
N GLY A 41 11.18 21.16 -16.73
CA GLY A 41 11.17 20.32 -15.55
C GLY A 41 10.76 21.04 -14.26
N ASP A 42 10.31 22.30 -14.35
CA ASP A 42 9.79 23.06 -13.23
C ASP A 42 8.37 22.60 -12.86
N THR A 43 8.10 22.58 -11.56
CA THR A 43 6.82 22.12 -11.01
C THR A 43 5.83 23.27 -10.91
N PHE A 44 4.62 23.05 -11.42
CA PHE A 44 3.52 24.00 -11.27
C PHE A 44 3.13 24.14 -9.79
N SER A 45 2.90 25.37 -9.33
CA SER A 45 2.60 25.62 -7.91
C SER A 45 1.23 25.09 -7.47
N THR A 46 0.24 25.06 -8.38
CA THR A 46 -1.08 24.47 -8.13
C THR A 46 -1.67 23.96 -9.45
N LEU A 47 -2.46 22.89 -9.33
CA LEU A 47 -3.31 22.38 -10.41
C LEU A 47 -4.78 22.85 -10.25
N GLY A 48 -5.08 23.61 -9.21
CA GLY A 48 -6.39 24.24 -8.98
C GLY A 48 -7.55 23.24 -9.05
N GLU A 49 -8.61 23.64 -9.76
CA GLU A 49 -9.82 22.83 -9.98
C GLU A 49 -9.75 21.98 -11.26
N ILE A 50 -8.55 21.61 -11.72
CA ILE A 50 -8.41 20.72 -12.88
C ILE A 50 -8.75 19.28 -12.47
N PRO A 51 -9.71 18.61 -13.15
CA PRO A 51 -10.09 17.26 -12.80
C PRO A 51 -9.07 16.23 -13.28
N ILE A 52 -8.68 15.35 -12.37
CA ILE A 52 -7.77 14.24 -12.60
C ILE A 52 -8.55 12.94 -12.53
N GLU A 53 -8.37 12.10 -13.55
CA GLU A 53 -8.86 10.74 -13.54
C GLU A 53 -7.83 9.83 -12.88
N TRP A 54 -8.26 9.16 -11.82
CA TRP A 54 -7.45 8.20 -11.07
C TRP A 54 -7.99 6.80 -11.30
N GLU A 55 -7.15 5.92 -11.80
CA GLU A 55 -7.47 4.53 -12.09
C GLU A 55 -6.67 3.61 -11.17
N LEU A 56 -7.33 2.59 -10.65
CA LEU A 56 -6.72 1.53 -9.85
C LEU A 56 -6.74 0.23 -10.65
N SER A 57 -5.56 -0.33 -10.90
CA SER A 57 -5.42 -1.70 -11.40
C SER A 57 -4.74 -2.56 -10.34
N HIS A 58 -5.08 -3.85 -10.28
CA HIS A 58 -4.51 -4.77 -9.30
C HIS A 58 -4.28 -6.14 -9.93
N SER A 59 -3.29 -6.86 -9.42
CA SER A 59 -3.01 -8.22 -9.86
C SER A 59 -3.56 -9.23 -8.85
N GLY A 60 -4.54 -10.03 -9.26
CA GLY A 60 -5.12 -11.11 -8.45
C GLY A 60 -6.59 -10.90 -8.06
N GLU A 61 -7.14 -11.87 -7.32
CA GLU A 61 -8.51 -11.87 -6.84
C GLU A 61 -8.65 -11.04 -5.56
N GLY A 62 -8.96 -9.75 -5.71
CA GLY A 62 -9.24 -8.84 -4.61
C GLY A 62 -8.81 -7.41 -4.93
N ARG A 63 -9.43 -6.43 -4.28
CA ARG A 63 -9.09 -5.00 -4.43
C ARG A 63 -8.25 -4.57 -3.22
N PRO A 64 -6.92 -4.58 -3.30
CA PRO A 64 -6.06 -4.25 -2.16
C PRO A 64 -6.17 -2.78 -1.76
N LEU A 65 -6.50 -1.89 -2.69
CA LEU A 65 -6.56 -0.45 -2.49
C LEU A 65 -7.94 0.14 -2.78
N ARG A 66 -8.27 1.22 -2.07
CA ARG A 66 -9.42 2.07 -2.34
C ARG A 66 -9.04 3.54 -2.22
N ILE A 67 -9.61 4.37 -3.10
CA ILE A 67 -9.54 5.82 -2.98
C ILE A 67 -10.68 6.29 -2.07
N VAL A 68 -10.35 7.05 -1.05
CA VAL A 68 -11.28 7.57 -0.04
C VAL A 68 -11.58 9.04 -0.33
N PRO A 69 -12.86 9.47 -0.32
CA PRO A 69 -13.21 10.88 -0.39
C PRO A 69 -12.73 11.64 0.85
N PHE A 70 -12.34 12.90 0.71
CA PHE A 70 -11.89 13.69 1.85
C PHE A 70 -13.01 13.88 2.87
N GLU A 71 -14.27 14.05 2.41
CA GLU A 71 -15.45 14.15 3.27
C GLU A 71 -15.65 12.94 4.22
N GLN A 72 -15.11 11.78 3.85
CA GLN A 72 -15.20 10.53 4.64
C GLN A 72 -13.96 10.28 5.50
N SER A 73 -13.01 11.21 5.50
CA SER A 73 -11.74 11.08 6.19
C SER A 73 -11.60 12.09 7.33
N THR A 74 -10.60 11.90 8.18
CA THR A 74 -10.21 12.90 9.20
C THR A 74 -9.27 13.97 8.64
N TYR A 75 -8.91 13.90 7.35
CA TYR A 75 -7.98 14.82 6.73
C TYR A 75 -8.69 16.06 6.19
N GLU A 76 -8.08 17.22 6.41
CA GLU A 76 -8.53 18.46 5.80
C GLU A 76 -8.18 18.48 4.30
N ALA A 77 -9.14 18.91 3.49
CA ALA A 77 -9.01 19.06 2.04
C ALA A 77 -8.83 20.54 1.65
N PRO A 78 -7.98 20.84 0.66
CA PRO A 78 -7.96 22.16 0.03
C PRO A 78 -9.32 22.51 -0.59
N ALA A 79 -9.68 23.79 -0.59
CA ALA A 79 -10.97 24.28 -1.11
C ALA A 79 -11.25 23.84 -2.56
N GLU A 80 -10.21 23.81 -3.39
CA GLU A 80 -10.24 23.36 -4.79
C GLU A 80 -10.67 21.88 -4.90
N ILE A 81 -10.14 21.03 -4.01
CA ILE A 81 -10.46 19.61 -3.96
C ILE A 81 -11.90 19.39 -3.48
N VAL A 82 -12.35 20.17 -2.49
CA VAL A 82 -13.75 20.13 -2.01
C VAL A 82 -14.71 20.51 -3.14
N ALA A 83 -14.39 21.51 -3.96
CA ALA A 83 -15.19 21.89 -5.11
C ALA A 83 -15.27 20.76 -6.16
N LEU A 84 -14.16 20.04 -6.39
CA LEU A 84 -14.12 18.89 -7.29
C LEU A 84 -14.91 17.68 -6.75
N GLU A 85 -14.79 17.36 -5.46
CA GLU A 85 -15.52 16.22 -4.86
C GLU A 85 -17.04 16.44 -4.86
N LYS A 86 -17.50 17.68 -4.65
CA LYS A 86 -18.93 18.04 -4.81
C LYS A 86 -19.46 17.73 -6.21
N ASN A 87 -18.60 17.81 -7.22
CA ASN A 87 -18.91 17.47 -8.61
C ASN A 87 -18.62 16.01 -8.97
N LYS A 88 -18.36 15.15 -7.97
CA LYS A 88 -17.95 13.74 -8.13
C LYS A 88 -16.68 13.55 -8.97
N LYS A 89 -15.83 14.58 -9.00
CA LYS A 89 -14.51 14.55 -9.66
C LYS A 89 -13.41 14.48 -8.60
N LYS A 90 -12.22 14.05 -9.02
CA LYS A 90 -11.03 13.99 -8.17
C LYS A 90 -10.05 15.05 -8.65
N GLY A 91 -9.25 15.59 -7.73
CA GLY A 91 -8.22 16.57 -8.06
C GLY A 91 -6.82 16.00 -8.02
N TYR A 92 -5.86 16.91 -7.90
CA TYR A 92 -4.43 16.60 -7.82
C TYR A 92 -4.01 15.93 -6.51
N ILE A 93 -4.85 15.96 -5.46
CA ILE A 93 -4.63 15.23 -4.22
C ILE A 93 -5.76 14.21 -4.04
N ILE A 94 -5.39 12.99 -3.66
CA ILE A 94 -6.33 11.95 -3.24
C ILE A 94 -5.85 11.25 -1.98
N LEU A 95 -6.78 10.59 -1.29
CA LEU A 95 -6.50 9.71 -0.17
C LEU A 95 -6.64 8.26 -0.62
N VAL A 96 -5.68 7.41 -0.27
CA VAL A 96 -5.67 5.99 -0.61
C VAL A 96 -5.47 5.17 0.64
N GLU A 97 -6.31 4.16 0.86
CA GLU A 97 -6.19 3.24 1.99
C GLU A 97 -5.99 1.80 1.53
N GLY A 98 -5.36 1.00 2.40
CA GLY A 98 -5.21 -0.44 2.21
C GLY A 98 -6.39 -1.19 2.82
N ILE A 99 -7.07 -2.00 2.00
CA ILE A 99 -8.20 -2.85 2.43
C ILE A 99 -7.78 -4.32 2.53
N LEU A 100 -6.95 -4.77 1.59
CA LEU A 100 -6.53 -6.16 1.52
C LEU A 100 -5.05 -6.21 1.15
N THR A 101 -4.33 -7.19 1.68
CA THR A 101 -2.94 -7.43 1.27
C THR A 101 -2.84 -7.72 -0.22
N GLY A 102 -1.89 -7.09 -0.91
CA GLY A 102 -1.67 -7.29 -2.33
C GLY A 102 -0.97 -6.11 -2.99
N SER A 103 -0.77 -6.21 -4.30
CA SER A 103 -0.15 -5.15 -5.10
C SER A 103 -1.17 -4.51 -6.03
N ALA A 104 -1.09 -3.20 -6.17
CA ALA A 104 -1.93 -2.44 -7.09
C ALA A 104 -1.16 -1.26 -7.69
N THR A 105 -1.50 -0.95 -8.92
CA THR A 105 -0.96 0.18 -9.66
C THR A 105 -2.02 1.29 -9.68
N LEU A 106 -1.61 2.47 -9.22
CA LEU A 106 -2.40 3.68 -9.25
C LEU A 106 -1.96 4.52 -10.44
N THR A 107 -2.87 4.81 -11.37
CA THR A 107 -2.58 5.60 -12.57
C THR A 107 -3.34 6.92 -12.52
N ALA A 108 -2.64 8.01 -12.80
CA ALA A 108 -3.20 9.34 -12.89
C ALA A 108 -3.15 9.85 -14.33
N LYS A 109 -4.23 10.46 -14.78
CA LYS A 109 -4.32 11.10 -16.09
C LYS A 109 -5.24 12.32 -16.02
N PHE A 110 -5.03 13.30 -16.90
CA PHE A 110 -5.97 14.42 -17.01
C PHE A 110 -7.28 13.97 -17.67
N GLY A 111 -8.42 14.41 -17.13
CA GLY A 111 -9.74 14.10 -17.69
C GLY A 111 -10.17 15.04 -18.84
N GLU A 112 -9.50 16.19 -18.99
CA GLU A 112 -9.91 17.19 -19.97
C GLU A 112 -9.26 16.99 -21.35
N PRO A 113 -9.99 17.25 -22.45
CA PRO A 113 -9.49 17.04 -23.81
C PRO A 113 -8.29 17.92 -24.16
N HIS A 114 -8.12 19.06 -23.47
CA HIS A 114 -6.98 19.97 -23.68
C HIS A 114 -5.64 19.31 -23.31
N TYR A 115 -5.65 18.38 -22.35
CA TYR A 115 -4.46 17.71 -21.83
C TYR A 115 -4.27 16.29 -22.40
N LYS A 116 -4.99 15.93 -23.47
CA LYS A 116 -4.97 14.58 -24.06
C LYS A 116 -3.58 14.13 -24.53
N ASN A 117 -2.70 15.06 -24.86
CA ASN A 117 -1.34 14.76 -25.33
C ASN A 117 -0.36 14.45 -24.17
N ILE A 118 -0.79 14.60 -22.91
CA ILE A 118 0.06 14.36 -21.75
C ILE A 118 -0.07 12.89 -21.36
N ASN A 119 1.08 12.22 -21.27
CA ASN A 119 1.11 10.82 -20.89
C ASN A 119 0.66 10.62 -19.43
N PRO A 120 -0.12 9.57 -19.14
CA PRO A 120 -0.46 9.20 -17.77
C PRO A 120 0.81 8.79 -16.99
N ASP A 121 0.76 8.97 -15.68
CA ASP A 121 1.80 8.46 -14.78
C ASP A 121 1.22 7.38 -13.87
N SER A 122 2.02 6.35 -13.61
CA SER A 122 1.59 5.17 -12.84
C SER A 122 2.53 4.91 -11.68
N LEU A 123 1.96 4.56 -10.53
CA LEU A 123 2.65 4.28 -9.28
C LEU A 123 2.23 2.92 -8.73
N ASP A 124 3.18 2.02 -8.59
CA ASP A 124 2.96 0.73 -7.91
C ASP A 124 3.00 0.89 -6.39
N LEU A 125 1.95 0.38 -5.75
CA LEU A 125 1.73 0.38 -4.31
C LEU A 125 1.55 -1.06 -3.83
N VAL A 126 2.07 -1.33 -2.63
CA VAL A 126 1.94 -2.64 -1.98
C VAL A 126 1.23 -2.47 -0.65
N VAL A 127 0.21 -3.30 -0.41
CA VAL A 127 -0.55 -3.34 0.84
C VAL A 127 -0.12 -4.56 1.64
N VAL A 128 0.25 -4.32 2.89
CA VAL A 128 0.75 -5.34 3.81
C VAL A 128 -0.14 -5.38 5.05
N ALA A 129 -0.30 -6.56 5.65
CA ALA A 129 -1.01 -6.70 6.91
C ALA A 129 -0.12 -6.18 8.06
N ASN A 130 -0.70 -5.43 8.98
CA ASN A 130 -0.03 -5.13 10.25
C ASN A 130 -0.21 -6.34 11.17
N LEU A 131 0.86 -7.11 11.39
CA LEU A 131 0.81 -8.33 12.20
C LEU A 131 1.28 -8.03 13.62
N LEU A 132 0.41 -8.27 14.60
CA LEU A 132 0.77 -8.33 16.02
C LEU A 132 0.91 -9.79 16.43
N LEU A 133 2.11 -10.16 16.88
CA LEU A 133 2.35 -11.49 17.44
C LEU A 133 2.12 -11.44 18.95
N GLN A 134 1.02 -12.05 19.41
CA GLN A 134 0.76 -12.23 20.83
C GLN A 134 1.00 -13.68 21.22
N PRO A 135 1.91 -13.97 22.18
CA PRO A 135 2.11 -15.33 22.64
C PRO A 135 0.86 -15.82 23.38
N ALA A 136 0.53 -17.10 23.24
CA ALA A 136 -0.64 -17.70 23.89
C ALA A 136 -0.49 -17.74 25.43
N HIS A 137 0.74 -17.72 25.93
CA HIS A 137 1.10 -17.81 27.34
C HIS A 137 2.33 -16.95 27.63
N ASP A 138 2.57 -16.68 28.92
CA ASP A 138 3.76 -15.97 29.36
C ASP A 138 5.03 -16.72 28.94
N LEU A 139 5.95 -15.98 28.32
CA LEU A 139 7.23 -16.48 27.84
C LEU A 139 8.35 -15.96 28.74
N PHE A 140 8.97 -16.85 29.51
CA PHE A 140 10.12 -16.52 30.36
C PHE A 140 11.40 -16.76 29.57
N LEU A 141 12.04 -15.68 29.13
CA LEU A 141 13.28 -15.72 28.34
C LEU A 141 14.43 -15.07 29.12
N PRO A 142 15.64 -15.67 29.14
CA PRO A 142 16.80 -15.01 29.72
C PRO A 142 17.19 -13.78 28.89
N VAL A 143 17.80 -12.78 29.53
CA VAL A 143 18.30 -11.58 28.86
C VAL A 143 19.31 -11.99 27.76
N ASN A 144 19.18 -11.41 26.57
CA ASN A 144 19.91 -11.77 25.34
C ASN A 144 19.55 -13.14 24.72
N ALA A 145 18.45 -13.78 25.13
CA ALA A 145 17.95 -14.96 24.43
C ALA A 145 17.65 -14.65 22.96
N VAL A 146 17.98 -15.61 22.11
CA VAL A 146 17.65 -15.60 20.69
C VAL A 146 16.68 -16.76 20.47
N VAL A 147 15.42 -16.43 20.16
CA VAL A 147 14.38 -17.44 19.96
C VAL A 147 14.09 -17.54 18.46
N PRO A 148 14.40 -18.68 17.82
CA PRO A 148 13.92 -18.94 16.46
C PRO A 148 12.43 -19.26 16.53
N PHE A 149 11.63 -18.64 15.67
CA PHE A 149 10.21 -18.92 15.57
C PHE A 149 9.77 -18.99 14.10
N HIS A 150 8.68 -19.70 13.87
CA HIS A 150 8.09 -19.84 12.55
C HIS A 150 6.71 -19.18 12.54
N VAL A 151 6.51 -18.24 11.63
CA VAL A 151 5.18 -17.68 11.37
C VAL A 151 4.55 -18.47 10.24
N GLN A 152 3.38 -19.06 10.49
CA GLN A 152 2.58 -19.74 9.47
C GLN A 152 1.28 -18.97 9.24
N ILE A 153 1.14 -18.37 8.06
CA ILE A 153 -0.10 -17.71 7.67
C ILE A 153 -1.05 -18.77 7.10
N VAL A 154 -2.09 -19.13 7.85
CA VAL A 154 -3.13 -20.07 7.42
C VAL A 154 -4.32 -19.27 6.88
N LYS A 155 -4.52 -19.27 5.56
CA LYS A 155 -5.69 -18.67 4.93
C LYS A 155 -6.88 -19.63 5.08
N GLN A 156 -7.73 -19.41 6.08
CA GLN A 156 -8.97 -20.18 6.23
C GLN A 156 -9.97 -19.75 5.14
N SER A 157 -10.15 -20.56 4.09
CA SER A 157 -11.31 -20.43 3.21
C SER A 157 -12.54 -20.93 3.95
N SER A 158 -13.62 -20.16 3.92
CA SER A 158 -14.91 -20.45 4.57
C SER A 158 -15.33 -21.92 4.47
N THR A 159 -15.83 -22.41 5.58
CA THR A 159 -16.26 -23.77 5.85
C THR A 159 -17.44 -24.18 4.96
N GLU A 160 -17.22 -25.09 4.01
CA GLU A 160 -18.26 -26.02 3.57
C GLU A 160 -17.61 -27.34 3.14
N GLY A 161 -18.02 -28.43 3.80
CA GLY A 161 -17.82 -29.81 3.33
C GLY A 161 -16.39 -30.34 3.28
N ILE A 162 -16.01 -31.10 4.32
CA ILE A 162 -15.00 -32.18 4.37
C ILE A 162 -14.21 -32.40 3.06
N GLY A 163 -13.00 -31.85 3.05
CA GLY A 163 -11.96 -32.14 2.06
C GLY A 163 -10.73 -31.29 2.38
N ARG A 164 -9.63 -31.92 2.81
CA ARG A 164 -8.36 -31.23 3.13
C ARG A 164 -7.93 -30.38 1.93
N THR A 165 -8.10 -29.07 1.99
CA THR A 165 -7.48 -28.14 1.05
C THR A 165 -6.18 -27.63 1.66
N SER A 166 -5.06 -28.18 1.20
CA SER A 166 -3.73 -27.68 1.50
C SER A 166 -3.54 -26.33 0.80
N GLY A 167 -4.00 -25.25 1.43
CA GLY A 167 -3.64 -23.90 1.02
C GLY A 167 -2.12 -23.67 1.18
N PRO A 168 -1.51 -22.80 0.35
CA PRO A 168 -0.09 -22.50 0.48
C PRO A 168 0.18 -21.88 1.86
N SER A 169 0.85 -22.63 2.72
CA SER A 169 1.41 -22.11 3.96
C SER A 169 2.74 -21.45 3.64
N VAL A 170 2.82 -20.13 3.81
CA VAL A 170 4.11 -19.44 3.77
C VAL A 170 4.72 -19.56 5.17
N VAL A 171 5.89 -20.17 5.25
CA VAL A 171 6.67 -20.33 6.48
C VAL A 171 7.80 -19.32 6.45
N PHE A 172 7.84 -18.44 7.44
CA PHE A 172 8.94 -17.51 7.64
C PHE A 172 9.89 -18.07 8.69
N ASP A 173 11.19 -18.10 8.40
CA ASP A 173 12.22 -18.32 9.42
C ASP A 173 12.60 -16.96 9.99
N GLU A 174 12.26 -16.76 11.27
CA GLU A 174 12.39 -15.46 11.91
C GLU A 174 13.12 -15.61 13.24
N ILE A 175 13.96 -14.63 13.55
CA ILE A 175 14.73 -14.60 14.79
C ILE A 175 14.22 -13.43 15.62
N MET A 176 13.75 -13.74 16.83
CA MET A 176 13.39 -12.74 17.83
C MET A 176 14.59 -12.51 18.74
N ARG A 177 15.08 -11.28 18.81
CA ARG A 177 16.05 -10.88 19.82
C ARG A 177 15.35 -10.03 20.88
N VAL A 178 15.47 -10.45 22.13
CA VAL A 178 14.99 -9.67 23.27
C VAL A 178 16.03 -8.59 23.57
N LEU A 179 15.69 -7.34 23.27
CA LEU A 179 16.50 -6.18 23.65
C LEU A 179 15.99 -5.66 25.00
N ASP A 180 16.92 -5.57 25.94
CA ASP A 180 16.68 -4.97 27.25
C ASP A 180 16.73 -3.44 27.10
N ASN A 181 15.62 -2.77 27.35
CA ASN A 181 15.58 -1.33 27.49
C ASN A 181 14.84 -1.04 28.80
N CYS A 182 15.42 -0.22 29.67
CA CYS A 182 15.13 -0.18 31.11
C CYS A 182 13.67 0.08 31.54
N ASP A 183 12.74 0.31 30.60
CA ASP A 183 11.30 0.51 30.84
C ASP A 183 10.37 -0.44 30.04
N SER A 184 10.87 -1.25 29.09
CA SER A 184 10.05 -2.20 28.30
C SER A 184 10.87 -3.23 27.52
N PHE A 185 10.35 -4.45 27.38
CA PHE A 185 10.93 -5.46 26.47
C PHE A 185 10.65 -5.06 25.02
N VAL A 186 11.70 -4.79 24.26
CA VAL A 186 11.61 -4.52 22.81
C VAL A 186 12.07 -5.77 22.07
N PHE A 187 11.22 -6.29 21.19
CA PHE A 187 11.56 -7.42 20.34
C PHE A 187 12.03 -6.91 18.98
N GLU A 188 13.27 -7.22 18.61
CA GLU A 188 13.76 -7.02 17.25
C GLU A 188 13.44 -8.28 16.44
N ILE A 189 12.63 -8.11 15.40
CA ILE A 189 12.22 -9.18 14.49
C ILE A 189 13.03 -9.05 13.21
N SER A 190 13.94 -10.00 12.96
CA SER A 190 14.73 -10.06 11.73
C SER A 190 14.22 -11.21 10.85
N SER A 191 13.63 -10.88 9.70
CA SER A 191 13.08 -11.84 8.75
C SER A 191 14.07 -12.23 7.65
N LYS A 192 14.13 -13.53 7.32
CA LYS A 192 14.82 -14.01 6.12
C LYS A 192 13.85 -14.87 5.30
N VAL A 193 13.32 -14.29 4.22
CA VAL A 193 12.36 -14.97 3.34
C VAL A 193 13.09 -16.04 2.51
N ARG A 194 12.65 -17.30 2.59
CA ARG A 194 13.08 -18.37 1.68
C ARG A 194 11.88 -18.81 0.82
N PRO A 195 11.99 -18.80 -0.52
CA PRO A 195 10.93 -19.36 -1.37
C PRO A 195 10.85 -20.88 -1.17
N CYS A 196 9.63 -21.42 -1.04
CA CYS A 196 9.37 -22.86 -0.94
C CYS A 196 9.94 -23.59 -2.17
N GLN A 197 10.99 -24.39 -1.98
CA GLN A 197 11.42 -25.39 -2.97
C GLN A 197 10.56 -26.65 -2.78
N ASN A 198 9.85 -27.04 -3.84
CA ASN A 198 8.92 -28.18 -3.97
C ASN A 198 9.06 -29.33 -2.95
N PRO A 199 7.96 -29.81 -2.33
CA PRO A 199 7.96 -31.08 -1.62
C PRO A 199 7.99 -32.24 -2.62
N LYS A 200 9.05 -33.06 -2.58
CA LYS A 200 9.06 -34.39 -3.22
C LYS A 200 7.99 -35.27 -2.54
N PRO A 201 7.10 -35.94 -3.28
CA PRO A 201 6.17 -36.89 -2.68
C PRO A 201 6.93 -38.15 -2.26
N ILE A 202 6.89 -38.48 -0.97
CA ILE A 202 7.31 -39.79 -0.45
C ILE A 202 6.08 -40.71 -0.57
N PHE A 203 5.99 -41.43 -1.68
CA PHE A 203 5.20 -42.66 -1.75
C PHE A 203 6.19 -43.82 -1.81
N GLN A 204 6.24 -44.65 -0.76
CA GLN A 204 6.80 -45.99 -0.86
C GLN A 204 5.62 -46.98 -0.80
N PRO A 205 5.51 -47.94 -1.73
CA PRO A 205 4.54 -49.01 -1.65
C PRO A 205 4.98 -50.06 -0.63
N ILE A 206 4.02 -50.60 0.12
CA ILE A 206 4.18 -51.72 1.04
C ILE A 206 4.30 -53.00 0.20
N PRO A 207 5.31 -53.87 0.41
CA PRO A 207 5.40 -55.14 -0.29
C PRO A 207 4.40 -56.16 0.27
N SER A 208 3.96 -57.03 -0.64
CA SER A 208 2.85 -58.00 -0.59
C SER A 208 2.73 -58.90 0.62
#